data_AF-A0A968BGC4-F1
#
_entry.id   AF-A0A968BGC4-F1
#
_cell.length_a   1.000
_cell.length_b   1.000
_cell.length_c   1.000
_cell.angle_alpha   90.00
_cell.angle_beta   90.00
_cell.angle_gamma   90.00
#
_symmetry.space_group_name_H-M   'P 1'
#
loop_
_entity.id
_entity.type
_entity.pdbx_description
1 polymer ?
#
loop_
_entity_poly.entity_id
_entity_poly.type
_entity_poly.pdbx_seq_one_letter_code
_entity_poly.pdbx_strand_id
1 'polypeptide(L)' 'ILKDPAVTIAVSELADSSVNFVVRPWVNTADYWKVYFDLTEAVKKRFDEVGISIPFPQRDVHVHNVAA' A
#
# COMPACT_ATOMS: atom_id res chain seq x y z
N ILE A 1 11.67 -16.14 -1.52
CA ILE A 1 11.68 -15.35 -0.25
C ILE A 1 12.49 -16.12 0.77
N LEU A 2 13.52 -15.50 1.33
CA LEU A 2 14.38 -16.05 2.37
C LEU A 2 13.67 -15.95 3.72
N LYS A 3 13.91 -16.92 4.61
CA LYS A 3 13.31 -16.97 5.95
C LYS A 3 14.10 -16.16 6.97
N ASP A 4 15.39 -16.03 6.75
CA ASP A 4 16.35 -15.30 7.58
C ASP A 4 17.14 -14.35 6.65
N PRO A 5 17.15 -13.03 6.90
CA PRO A 5 16.45 -12.33 7.98
C PRO A 5 14.92 -12.40 7.86
N ALA A 6 14.24 -12.22 8.99
CA ALA A 6 12.78 -12.18 9.02
C ALA A 6 12.22 -11.02 8.17
N VAL A 7 11.04 -11.24 7.61
CA VAL A 7 10.31 -10.22 6.84
C VAL A 7 9.83 -9.12 7.79
N THR A 8 10.10 -7.86 7.46
CA THR A 8 9.48 -6.73 8.16
C THR A 8 8.16 -6.37 7.52
N ILE A 9 7.08 -6.38 8.30
CA ILE A 9 5.76 -5.86 7.92
C ILE A 9 5.31 -4.91 9.04
N ALA A 10 5.16 -3.63 8.72
CA ALA A 10 4.78 -2.61 9.69
C ALA A 10 4.07 -1.43 9.04
N VAL A 11 3.33 -0.65 9.82
CA VAL A 11 2.89 0.69 9.41
C VAL A 11 4.10 1.61 9.46
N SER A 12 4.46 2.22 8.33
CA SER A 12 5.57 3.17 8.26
C SER A 12 5.13 4.59 8.56
N GLU A 13 3.91 4.96 8.18
CA GLU A 13 3.42 6.35 8.26
C GLU A 13 1.89 6.42 8.19
N LEU A 14 1.32 7.45 8.82
CA LEU A 14 -0.05 7.92 8.60
C LEU A 14 0.02 9.19 7.74
N ALA A 15 -0.28 9.07 6.45
CA ALA A 15 -0.21 10.18 5.50
C ALA A 15 -1.57 10.88 5.36
N ASP A 16 -1.62 11.97 4.60
CA ASP A 16 -2.80 12.85 4.47
C ASP A 16 -4.08 12.11 4.03
N SER A 17 -3.95 11.03 3.25
CA SER A 17 -5.08 10.23 2.77
C SER A 17 -4.81 8.73 2.74
N SER A 18 -3.79 8.24 3.47
CA SER A 18 -3.45 6.82 3.48
C SER A 18 -2.75 6.36 4.76
N VAL A 19 -2.86 5.06 5.06
CA VAL A 19 -1.98 4.37 6.00
C VAL A 19 -0.93 3.64 5.17
N ASN A 20 0.32 4.04 5.29
CA ASN A 20 1.41 3.47 4.51
C ASN A 20 1.99 2.27 5.25
N PHE A 21 1.99 1.11 4.59
CA PHE A 21 2.64 -0.10 5.09
C PHE A 21 3.98 -0.31 4.39
N VAL A 22 4.99 -0.72 5.17
CA VAL A 22 6.26 -1.22 4.65
C VAL A 22 6.28 -2.74 4.72
N VAL A 23 6.61 -3.37 3.60
CA VAL A 23 6.74 -4.83 3.45
C VAL A 23 8.13 -5.10 2.86
N ARG A 24 9.04 -5.69 3.66
CA ARG A 24 10.45 -5.92 3.28
C ARG A 24 10.83 -7.40 3.41
N PRO A 25 10.49 -8.23 2.40
CA PRO A 25 10.97 -9.60 2.33
C PRO A 25 12.40 -9.66 1.79
N TRP A 26 13.18 -10.61 2.29
CA TRP A 26 14.52 -10.88 1.78
C TRP A 26 14.46 -11.87 0.61
N VAL A 27 15.26 -11.62 -0.42
CA VAL A 27 15.33 -12.43 -1.66
C VAL A 27 16.76 -12.45 -2.17
N ASN A 28 17.11 -13.44 -2.99
CA ASN A 28 18.36 -13.38 -3.73
C ASN A 28 18.30 -12.24 -4.74
N THR A 29 19.45 -11.64 -5.05
CA THR A 29 19.54 -10.52 -6.01
C THR A 29 18.94 -10.86 -7.37
N ALA A 30 19.11 -12.10 -7.85
CA ALA A 30 18.56 -12.55 -9.12
C ALA A 30 17.01 -12.59 -9.14
N ASP A 31 16.39 -12.76 -7.98
CA ASP A 31 14.94 -12.90 -7.84
C ASP A 31 14.24 -11.56 -7.58
N TYR A 32 14.99 -10.49 -7.33
CA TYR A 32 14.48 -9.22 -6.79
C TYR A 32 13.29 -8.67 -7.59
N TRP A 33 13.49 -8.42 -8.89
CA TRP A 33 12.45 -7.79 -9.71
C TRP A 33 11.24 -8.68 -9.90
N LYS A 34 11.46 -9.99 -10.05
CA LYS A 34 10.37 -10.96 -10.14
C LYS A 34 9.50 -10.91 -8.88
N VAL A 35 10.11 -11.02 -7.70
CA VAL A 35 9.37 -11.00 -6.44
C VAL A 35 8.72 -9.64 -6.20
N TYR A 36 9.38 -8.54 -6.55
CA TYR A 36 8.84 -7.19 -6.40
C TYR A 36 7.52 -7.01 -7.17
N PHE A 37 7.50 -7.36 -8.47
CA PHE A 37 6.29 -7.21 -9.28
C PHE A 37 5.21 -8.22 -8.90
N ASP A 38 5.58 -9.49 -8.70
CA ASP A 38 4.62 -10.54 -8.29
C ASP A 38 3.94 -10.20 -6.96
N LEU A 39 4.71 -9.71 -5.97
CA LEU A 39 4.17 -9.34 -4.67
C LEU A 39 3.24 -8.14 -4.78
N THR A 40 3.62 -7.12 -5.55
CA THR A 40 2.80 -5.91 -5.75
C THR A 40 1.45 -6.26 -6.38
N GLU A 41 1.44 -7.10 -7.42
CA GLU A 41 0.22 -7.57 -8.07
C GLU A 41 -0.63 -8.43 -7.13
N ALA A 42 -0.02 -9.37 -6.42
CA ALA A 42 -0.72 -10.23 -5.48
C ALA A 42 -1.38 -9.44 -4.34
N VAL A 43 -0.70 -8.41 -3.82
CA VAL A 43 -1.26 -7.51 -2.80
C VAL A 43 -2.49 -6.79 -3.34
N LYS A 44 -2.41 -6.21 -4.55
CA LYS A 44 -3.56 -5.52 -5.16
C LYS A 44 -4.75 -6.45 -5.35
N LYS A 45 -4.53 -7.62 -5.97
CA LYS A 45 -5.59 -8.62 -6.19
C LYS A 45 -6.23 -9.04 -4.87
N ARG A 46 -5.41 -9.31 -3.85
CA ARG A 46 -5.90 -9.71 -2.54
C ARG A 46 -6.70 -8.60 -1.86
N PHE A 47 -6.23 -7.36 -1.93
CA PHE A 47 -6.94 -6.21 -1.37
C PHE A 47 -8.32 -6.03 -2.03
N ASP A 48 -8.40 -6.16 -3.35
CA ASP A 48 -9.67 -6.12 -4.08
C ASP A 48 -10.64 -7.22 -3.63
N GLU A 49 -10.16 -8.45 -3.48
CA GLU A 49 -10.97 -9.60 -3.03
C GLU A 49 -11.57 -9.39 -1.64
N VAL A 50 -10.84 -8.73 -0.73
CA VAL A 50 -11.29 -8.51 0.65
C VAL A 50 -11.93 -7.13 0.85
N GLY A 51 -12.12 -6.35 -0.22
CA GLY A 51 -12.77 -5.04 -0.18
C GLY A 51 -11.91 -3.91 0.41
N ILE A 52 -10.58 -4.05 0.43
CA ILE A 52 -9.66 -2.95 0.78
C ILE A 52 -9.46 -2.08 -0.46
N SER A 53 -9.90 -0.83 -0.41
CA SER A 53 -9.66 0.15 -1.46
C SER A 53 -8.36 0.92 -1.24
N ILE A 54 -7.67 1.25 -2.32
CA ILE A 54 -6.53 2.17 -2.29
C ILE A 54 -7.07 3.59 -2.48
N PRO A 55 -6.89 4.49 -1.50
CA PRO A 55 -7.48 5.82 -1.53
C PRO A 55 -6.81 6.68 -2.62
N PHE A 56 -7.63 7.42 -3.37
CA PHE A 56 -7.15 8.58 -4.13
C PHE A 56 -6.98 9.78 -3.19
N PRO A 57 -6.20 10.80 -3.57
CA PRO A 57 -6.12 12.05 -2.81
C PRO A 57 -7.52 12.59 -2.50
N GLN A 58 -7.82 12.72 -1.21
CA GLN A 58 -9.11 13.21 -0.74
C GLN A 58 -9.08 14.74 -0.63
N ARG A 59 -10.22 15.38 -0.89
CA ARG A 59 -10.39 16.84 -0.69
C ARG A 59 -11.77 17.12 -0.12
N ASP A 60 -11.79 17.71 1.07
CA ASP A 60 -13.02 18.21 1.66
C ASP A 60 -13.42 19.55 1.03
N VAL A 61 -14.68 19.66 0.60
CA VAL A 61 -15.24 20.88 -0.01
C VAL A 61 -16.38 21.39 0.86
N HIS A 62 -16.20 22.59 1.42
CA HIS A 62 -17.23 23.29 2.17
C HIS A 62 -17.91 24.31 1.25
N VAL A 63 -19.20 24.10 0.96
CA VAL A 63 -19.99 24.98 0.08
C VAL A 63 -20.77 25.98 0.93
N HIS A 64 -20.45 27.27 0.76
CA HIS A 64 -21.20 28.36 1.36
C HIS A 64 -22.14 28.97 0.32
N ASN A 65 -23.45 28.74 0.47
CA ASN A 65 -24.46 29.41 -0.36
C ASN A 65 -24.70 30.81 0.20
N VAL A 66 -24.21 31.83 -0.51
CA VAL A 66 -24.57 33.23 -0.22
C VAL A 66 -25.82 33.56 -1.03
N ALA A 67 -26.90 33.96 -0.34
CA ALA A 67 -28.11 34.44 -1.00
C ALA A 67 -27.83 35.73 -1.77
N ALA A 68 -28.41 35.85 -2.97
CA ALA A 68 -28.31 37.03 -3.83
C ALA A 68 -29.08 38.23 -3.25
#